data_AF-A0A7J9SSY7-F1
#
_entry.id   AF-A0A7J9SSY7-F1
#
_cell.length_a   1.000
_cell.length_b   1.000
_cell.length_c   1.000
_cell.angle_alpha   90.00
_cell.angle_beta   90.00
_cell.angle_gamma   90.00
#
_symmetry.space_group_name_H-M   'P 1'
#
loop_
_entity.id
_entity.type
_entity.pdbx_description
1 polymer ?
#
loop_
_entity_poly.entity_id
_entity_poly.type
_entity_poly.pdbx_seq_one_letter_code
_entity_poly.pdbx_strand_id
1 'polypeptide(L)'
;MTIAPARAFRTLKTLDTFIDRSLNLKPKGKFLSGFHYERELLKASVANTYVETVGNRADSLHLAIKNVPISNIYWEYLKTVEILGTRFGLNEKDVVLAFDYTDEDFYGDPQGFWIHGWTGEKAVTGKWKFLTCAIVSSDIPQKIPLISVPVRMGHNMAHTVAWCLSVIEPLIKSISLLLFDRGFYSKELMLTLSKINYPYLIFVPKNSKIRKELAEMEKNEKKTVKHKFKLNID
;
A
#
# COMPACT_ATOMS: atom_id res chain seq x y z
N MET A 1 19.81 -8.89 19.92
CA MET A 1 18.43 -8.71 20.43
C MET A 1 17.78 -10.10 20.47
N THR A 2 17.64 -10.71 21.64
CA THR A 2 17.06 -12.06 21.79
C THR A 2 15.54 -11.94 21.79
N ILE A 3 14.89 -12.37 20.71
CA ILE A 3 13.42 -12.44 20.63
C ILE A 3 12.98 -13.60 21.52
N ALA A 4 12.05 -13.36 22.44
CA ALA A 4 11.47 -14.43 23.26
C ALA A 4 10.89 -15.54 22.36
N PRO A 5 11.22 -16.83 22.58
CA PRO A 5 10.79 -17.93 21.71
C PRO A 5 9.27 -17.98 21.47
N ALA A 6 8.48 -17.68 22.51
CA ALA A 6 7.01 -17.61 22.40
C ALA A 6 6.53 -16.51 21.43
N ARG A 7 7.23 -15.37 21.38
CA ARG A 7 6.92 -14.27 20.46
C ARG A 7 7.25 -14.66 19.02
N ALA A 8 8.41 -15.30 18.81
CA ALA A 8 8.79 -15.81 17.50
C ALA A 8 7.78 -16.84 16.99
N PHE A 9 7.41 -17.82 17.81
CA PHE A 9 6.40 -18.83 17.46
C PHE A 9 5.05 -18.21 17.10
N ARG A 10 4.58 -17.21 17.87
CA ARG A 10 3.33 -16.51 17.57
C ARG A 10 3.39 -15.77 16.24
N THR A 11 4.51 -15.09 15.94
CA THR A 11 4.69 -14.39 14.66
C THR A 11 4.66 -15.37 13.49
N LEU A 12 5.38 -16.49 13.58
CA LEU A 12 5.38 -17.51 12.53
C LEU A 12 3.99 -18.09 12.31
N LYS A 13 3.25 -18.40 13.39
CA LYS A 13 1.87 -18.88 13.29
C LYS A 13 0.93 -17.87 12.61
N THR A 14 1.10 -16.57 12.87
CA THR A 14 0.34 -15.53 12.17
C THR A 14 0.67 -15.52 10.68
N LEU A 15 1.96 -15.64 10.32
CA LEU A 15 2.40 -15.66 8.93
C LEU A 15 1.92 -16.92 8.19
N ASP A 16 2.01 -18.09 8.80
CA ASP A 16 1.44 -19.35 8.30
C ASP A 16 -0.07 -19.20 8.01
N THR A 17 -0.82 -18.67 8.98
CA THR A 17 -2.27 -18.42 8.82
C THR A 17 -2.55 -17.43 7.69
N PHE A 18 -1.75 -16.36 7.57
CA PHE A 18 -1.88 -15.39 6.50
C PHE A 18 -1.64 -16.03 5.13
N ILE A 19 -0.58 -16.83 4.97
CA ILE A 19 -0.28 -17.51 3.70
C ILE A 19 -1.38 -18.52 3.37
N ASP A 20 -1.78 -19.35 4.33
CA ASP A 20 -2.84 -20.36 4.14
C ASP A 20 -4.13 -19.72 3.64
N ARG A 21 -4.57 -18.63 4.26
CA ARG A 21 -5.82 -17.96 3.87
C ARG A 21 -5.67 -17.20 2.55
N SER A 22 -4.54 -16.52 2.34
CA SER A 22 -4.28 -15.77 1.11
C SER A 22 -4.30 -16.69 -0.12
N LEU A 23 -3.76 -17.90 0.03
CA LEU A 23 -3.61 -18.88 -1.05
C LEU A 23 -4.68 -19.99 -1.01
N ASN A 24 -5.68 -19.86 -0.11
CA ASN A 24 -6.74 -20.85 0.11
C ASN A 24 -6.21 -22.29 0.32
N LEU A 25 -5.10 -22.42 1.04
CA LEU A 25 -4.48 -23.69 1.39
C LEU A 25 -5.13 -24.29 2.63
N LYS A 26 -5.09 -25.62 2.71
CA LYS A 26 -5.63 -26.36 3.86
C LYS A 26 -4.50 -26.63 4.87
N PRO A 27 -4.58 -26.09 6.10
CA PRO A 27 -3.59 -26.38 7.13
C PRO A 27 -3.55 -27.88 7.43
N LYS A 28 -2.34 -28.43 7.65
CA LYS A 28 -2.11 -29.82 8.07
C LYS A 28 -2.79 -30.88 7.17
N GLY A 29 -2.97 -30.57 5.89
CA GLY A 29 -3.49 -31.51 4.90
C GLY A 29 -2.40 -32.43 4.34
N LYS A 30 -2.78 -33.29 3.38
CA LYS A 30 -1.84 -34.10 2.59
C LYS A 30 -1.04 -33.27 1.57
N PHE A 31 -1.37 -31.99 1.42
CA PHE A 31 -0.80 -31.06 0.45
C PHE A 31 0.01 -29.96 1.15
N LEU A 32 0.73 -29.16 0.37
CA LEU A 32 1.47 -28.01 0.85
C LEU A 32 0.53 -26.98 1.53
N SER A 33 1.09 -26.26 2.49
CA SER A 33 0.42 -25.25 3.33
C SER A 33 1.36 -24.06 3.54
N GLY A 34 0.89 -23.01 4.20
CA GLY A 34 1.64 -21.82 4.58
C GLY A 34 2.97 -22.17 5.25
N PHE A 35 2.98 -23.12 6.18
CA PHE A 35 4.16 -23.63 6.86
C PHE A 35 5.27 -24.07 5.89
N HIS A 36 4.89 -24.62 4.74
CA HIS A 36 5.85 -25.06 3.73
C HIS A 36 6.43 -23.89 2.93
N TYR A 37 5.64 -22.84 2.69
CA TYR A 37 6.07 -21.67 1.92
C TYR A 37 6.79 -20.62 2.78
N GLU A 38 6.45 -20.54 4.07
CA GLU A 38 6.90 -19.50 5.00
C GLU A 38 8.42 -19.34 5.01
N ARG A 39 9.17 -20.44 5.08
CA ARG A 39 10.63 -20.39 5.13
C ARG A 39 11.23 -19.76 3.87
N GLU A 40 10.73 -20.11 2.69
CA GLU A 40 11.27 -19.62 1.43
C GLU A 40 10.84 -18.17 1.18
N LEU A 41 9.60 -17.83 1.51
CA LEU A 41 9.09 -16.45 1.49
C LEU A 41 9.92 -15.55 2.41
N LEU A 42 10.16 -15.95 3.66
CA LEU A 42 10.98 -15.18 4.59
C LEU A 42 12.42 -15.01 4.10
N LYS A 43 13.04 -16.06 3.56
CA LYS A 43 14.39 -15.97 3.00
C LYS A 43 14.45 -15.01 1.82
N ALA A 44 13.49 -15.10 0.90
CA ALA A 44 13.38 -14.24 -0.26
C ALA A 44 13.22 -12.78 0.16
N SER A 45 12.33 -12.50 1.12
CA SER A 45 12.12 -11.16 1.67
C SER A 45 13.38 -10.60 2.36
N VAL A 46 14.07 -11.40 3.19
CA VAL A 46 15.29 -10.95 3.88
C VAL A 46 16.44 -10.69 2.91
N ALA A 47 16.56 -11.50 1.86
CA ALA A 47 17.58 -11.35 0.82
C ALA A 47 17.20 -10.37 -0.29
N ASN A 48 16.00 -9.77 -0.24
CA ASN A 48 15.43 -8.91 -1.27
C ASN A 48 15.55 -9.52 -2.68
N THR A 49 15.08 -10.76 -2.83
CA THR A 49 15.20 -11.55 -4.06
C THR A 49 13.95 -12.40 -4.29
N TYR A 50 13.92 -13.13 -5.40
CA TYR A 50 12.81 -13.99 -5.78
C TYR A 50 12.82 -15.33 -5.03
N VAL A 51 11.65 -15.97 -4.89
CA VAL A 51 11.54 -17.25 -4.18
C VAL A 51 12.31 -18.37 -4.91
N GLU A 52 12.40 -18.25 -6.23
CA GLU A 52 13.18 -19.06 -7.16
C GLU A 52 14.66 -19.08 -6.83
N THR A 53 15.17 -17.99 -6.23
CA THR A 53 16.60 -17.85 -5.91
C THR A 53 16.97 -18.50 -4.58
N VAL A 54 16.00 -18.76 -3.70
CA VAL A 54 16.26 -19.17 -2.31
C VAL A 54 15.67 -20.54 -1.93
N GLY A 55 14.94 -21.18 -2.85
CA GLY A 55 14.14 -22.37 -2.57
C GLY A 55 13.81 -23.18 -3.82
N ASN A 56 13.16 -24.32 -3.60
CA ASN A 56 12.76 -25.25 -4.68
C ASN A 56 11.23 -25.44 -4.76
N ARG A 57 10.44 -24.61 -4.06
CA ARG A 57 8.98 -24.69 -4.08
C ARG A 57 8.33 -23.57 -4.89
N ALA A 58 9.12 -22.79 -5.63
CA ALA A 58 8.64 -21.68 -6.45
C ALA A 58 7.49 -22.09 -7.38
N ASP A 59 7.64 -23.18 -8.15
CA ASP A 59 6.59 -23.64 -9.08
C ASP A 59 5.26 -23.95 -8.36
N SER A 60 5.34 -24.63 -7.21
CA SER A 60 4.15 -24.95 -6.43
C SER A 60 3.52 -23.70 -5.80
N LEU A 61 4.32 -22.71 -5.41
CA LEU A 61 3.84 -21.43 -4.91
C LEU A 61 3.15 -20.62 -6.02
N HIS A 62 3.76 -20.56 -7.21
CA HIS A 62 3.17 -19.92 -8.39
C HIS A 62 1.84 -20.56 -8.78
N LEU A 63 1.76 -21.89 -8.73
CA LEU A 63 0.51 -22.60 -8.97
C LEU A 63 -0.55 -22.25 -7.92
N ALA A 64 -0.18 -22.16 -6.64
CA ALA A 64 -1.09 -21.74 -5.58
C ALA A 64 -1.59 -20.30 -5.78
N ILE A 65 -0.70 -19.37 -6.12
CA ILE A 65 -1.03 -17.96 -6.43
C ILE A 65 -1.97 -17.87 -7.63
N LYS A 66 -1.72 -18.64 -8.69
CA LYS A 66 -2.55 -18.65 -9.91
C LYS A 66 -4.00 -19.10 -9.64
N ASN A 67 -4.22 -19.88 -8.60
CA ASN A 67 -5.53 -20.44 -8.26
C ASN A 67 -6.39 -19.55 -7.35
N VAL A 68 -5.88 -18.38 -6.95
CA VAL A 68 -6.62 -17.43 -6.11
C VAL A 68 -6.70 -16.06 -6.76
N PRO A 69 -7.76 -15.27 -6.50
CA PRO A 69 -7.79 -13.90 -6.94
C PRO A 69 -6.78 -13.06 -6.15
N ILE A 70 -6.19 -12.07 -6.81
CA ILE A 70 -5.27 -11.08 -6.19
C ILE A 70 -5.86 -10.48 -4.91
N SER A 71 -7.19 -10.33 -4.87
CA SER A 71 -7.92 -9.81 -3.72
C SER A 71 -7.72 -10.57 -2.42
N ASN A 72 -7.49 -11.88 -2.48
CA ASN A 72 -7.30 -12.66 -1.27
C ASN A 72 -6.09 -12.14 -0.46
N ILE A 73 -5.01 -11.76 -1.14
CA ILE A 73 -3.78 -11.31 -0.48
C ILE A 73 -4.04 -10.02 0.30
N TYR A 74 -4.61 -8.99 -0.34
CA TYR A 74 -4.82 -7.71 0.35
C TYR A 74 -5.95 -7.77 1.39
N TRP A 75 -6.96 -8.64 1.22
CA TRP A 75 -8.00 -8.83 2.24
C TRP A 75 -7.48 -9.57 3.47
N GLU A 76 -6.66 -10.61 3.29
CA GLU A 76 -6.04 -11.31 4.43
C GLU A 76 -4.97 -10.44 5.12
N TYR A 77 -4.30 -9.58 4.36
CA TYR A 77 -3.42 -8.56 4.93
C TYR A 77 -4.21 -7.60 5.80
N LEU A 78 -5.33 -7.06 5.29
CA LEU A 78 -6.20 -6.16 6.03
C LEU A 78 -6.73 -6.79 7.33
N LYS A 79 -7.17 -8.06 7.29
CA LYS A 79 -7.57 -8.80 8.51
C LYS A 79 -6.42 -8.93 9.51
N THR A 80 -5.21 -9.14 9.03
CA THR A 80 -4.01 -9.18 9.88
C THR A 80 -3.76 -7.82 10.52
N VAL A 81 -3.88 -6.74 9.74
CA VAL A 81 -3.79 -5.35 10.24
C VAL A 81 -4.88 -5.04 11.23
N GLU A 82 -6.12 -5.46 11.02
CA GLU A 82 -7.25 -5.29 11.96
C GLU A 82 -6.93 -5.93 13.31
N ILE A 83 -6.48 -7.20 13.31
CA ILE A 83 -6.08 -7.91 14.53
C ILE A 83 -4.92 -7.20 15.24
N LEU A 84 -3.94 -6.69 14.49
CA LEU A 84 -2.84 -5.91 15.08
C LEU A 84 -3.35 -4.56 15.60
N GLY A 85 -4.24 -3.91 14.87
CA GLY A 85 -4.82 -2.61 15.16
C GLY A 85 -5.59 -2.60 16.48
N THR A 86 -6.35 -3.66 16.78
CA THR A 86 -7.01 -3.81 18.09
C THR A 86 -6.02 -3.78 19.25
N ARG A 87 -4.81 -4.33 19.09
CA ARG A 87 -3.78 -4.31 20.14
C ARG A 87 -3.19 -2.92 20.36
N PHE A 88 -3.29 -2.05 19.36
CA PHE A 88 -2.85 -0.66 19.43
C PHE A 88 -4.01 0.31 19.73
N GLY A 89 -5.23 -0.21 19.92
CA GLY A 89 -6.44 0.60 20.11
C GLY A 89 -6.72 1.53 18.94
N LEU A 90 -6.45 1.10 17.69
CA LEU A 90 -6.62 1.98 16.52
C LEU A 90 -8.05 2.52 16.38
N ASN A 91 -9.05 1.73 16.75
CA ASN A 91 -10.47 2.09 16.78
C ASN A 91 -10.82 3.22 17.77
N GLU A 92 -9.88 3.62 18.62
CA GLU A 92 -10.03 4.72 19.59
C GLU A 92 -9.19 5.95 19.19
N LYS A 93 -8.43 5.87 18.10
CA LYS A 93 -7.45 6.89 17.71
C LYS A 93 -7.87 7.67 16.47
N ASP A 94 -7.66 8.97 16.55
CA ASP A 94 -7.74 9.88 15.42
C ASP A 94 -6.39 9.86 14.68
N VAL A 95 -6.38 9.44 13.41
CA VAL A 95 -5.14 9.12 12.70
C VAL A 95 -4.83 10.07 11.55
N VAL A 96 -3.54 10.30 11.32
CA VAL A 96 -3.01 10.91 10.10
C VAL A 96 -2.60 9.79 9.16
N LEU A 97 -3.15 9.79 7.96
CA LEU A 97 -2.85 8.79 6.94
C LEU A 97 -1.99 9.41 5.84
N ALA A 98 -1.02 8.66 5.35
CA ALA A 98 -0.24 9.00 4.17
C ALA A 98 -0.53 8.01 3.05
N PHE A 99 -0.74 8.53 1.84
CA PHE A 99 -0.83 7.75 0.62
C PHE A 99 0.41 7.98 -0.24
N ASP A 100 0.97 6.89 -0.77
CA ASP A 100 2.11 6.93 -1.66
C ASP A 100 2.04 5.82 -2.71
N TYR A 101 2.72 6.02 -3.84
CA TYR A 101 3.00 4.94 -4.79
C TYR A 101 4.33 4.29 -4.45
N THR A 102 4.31 2.98 -4.27
CA THR A 102 5.52 2.17 -4.10
C THR A 102 5.74 1.35 -5.36
N ASP A 103 6.99 1.33 -5.82
CA ASP A 103 7.39 0.60 -7.02
C ASP A 103 8.24 -0.61 -6.61
N GLU A 104 7.96 -1.77 -7.19
CA GLU A 104 8.80 -2.98 -7.10
C GLU A 104 9.40 -3.29 -8.47
N ASP A 105 10.69 -3.57 -8.52
CA ASP A 105 11.41 -3.83 -9.77
C ASP A 105 10.94 -5.14 -10.42
N PHE A 106 10.81 -5.11 -11.74
CA PHE A 106 10.50 -6.27 -12.57
C PHE A 106 11.58 -6.43 -13.64
N TYR A 107 12.06 -7.66 -13.82
CA TYR A 107 13.18 -8.00 -14.70
C TYR A 107 12.78 -8.91 -15.87
N GLY A 108 11.50 -9.27 -16.00
CA GLY A 108 10.99 -10.13 -17.08
C GLY A 108 10.56 -9.36 -18.32
N ASP A 109 9.78 -9.98 -19.21
CA ASP A 109 9.18 -9.28 -20.36
C ASP A 109 7.93 -8.50 -19.94
N PRO A 110 7.90 -7.15 -20.03
CA PRO A 110 6.76 -6.36 -19.58
C PRO A 110 5.55 -6.57 -20.50
N GLN A 111 4.65 -7.46 -20.11
CA GLN A 111 3.39 -7.73 -20.80
C GLN A 111 2.17 -7.34 -19.95
N GLY A 112 1.13 -6.82 -20.61
CA GLY A 112 -0.15 -6.48 -20.00
C GLY A 112 -0.18 -5.13 -19.28
N PHE A 113 -1.23 -4.90 -18.49
CA PHE A 113 -1.50 -3.57 -17.89
C PHE A 113 -0.94 -3.40 -16.47
N TRP A 114 -0.34 -4.44 -15.88
CA TRP A 114 0.11 -4.39 -14.49
C TRP A 114 1.58 -4.01 -14.32
N ILE A 115 2.38 -4.19 -15.38
CA ILE A 115 3.78 -3.83 -15.41
C ILE A 115 3.90 -2.47 -16.07
N HIS A 116 4.39 -1.49 -15.32
CA HIS A 116 4.60 -0.13 -15.80
C HIS A 116 5.97 -0.07 -16.48
N GLY A 117 6.00 0.44 -17.71
CA GLY A 117 7.24 0.56 -18.47
C GLY A 117 8.31 1.38 -17.73
N TRP A 118 9.56 0.96 -17.85
CA TRP A 118 10.71 1.62 -17.22
C TRP A 118 11.84 1.83 -18.24
N THR A 119 12.62 2.90 -18.08
CA THR A 119 13.68 3.28 -19.03
C THR A 119 14.98 2.49 -18.89
N GLY A 120 15.01 1.41 -18.10
CA GLY A 120 16.07 0.39 -18.21
C GLY A 120 17.31 0.55 -17.33
N GLU A 121 17.26 1.23 -16.19
CA GLU A 121 18.41 1.22 -15.27
C GLU A 121 18.58 -0.15 -14.58
N LYS A 122 19.83 -0.64 -14.49
CA LYS A 122 20.20 -1.89 -13.78
C LYS A 122 19.43 -3.15 -14.23
N ALA A 123 19.18 -3.28 -15.53
CA ALA A 123 18.42 -4.38 -16.14
C ALA A 123 16.95 -4.47 -15.72
N VAL A 124 16.40 -3.45 -15.03
CA VAL A 124 14.97 -3.37 -14.71
C VAL A 124 14.19 -3.09 -16.00
N THR A 125 13.29 -3.99 -16.37
CA THR A 125 12.49 -3.90 -17.61
C THR A 125 11.11 -3.28 -17.38
N GLY A 126 10.65 -3.26 -16.13
CA GLY A 126 9.41 -2.62 -15.73
C GLY A 126 9.28 -2.51 -14.21
N LYS A 127 8.15 -1.98 -13.75
CA LYS A 127 7.85 -1.86 -12.32
C LYS A 127 6.42 -2.30 -12.03
N TRP A 128 6.25 -3.08 -10.97
CA TRP A 128 4.94 -3.20 -10.34
C TRP A 128 4.71 -1.96 -9.50
N LYS A 129 3.50 -1.39 -9.57
CA LYS A 129 3.15 -0.23 -8.76
C LYS A 129 2.07 -0.59 -7.78
N PHE A 130 2.18 -0.06 -6.57
CA PHE A 130 1.24 -0.26 -5.48
C PHE A 130 0.82 1.09 -4.92
N LEU A 131 -0.48 1.28 -4.72
CA LEU A 131 -0.98 2.38 -3.91
C LEU A 131 -1.01 1.91 -2.46
N THR A 132 -0.20 2.54 -1.61
CA THR A 132 -0.06 2.18 -0.21
C THR A 132 -0.63 3.29 0.67
N CYS A 133 -1.43 2.91 1.67
CA CYS A 133 -1.86 3.80 2.74
C CYS A 133 -1.25 3.34 4.07
N ALA A 134 -0.67 4.28 4.81
CA ALA A 134 -0.05 4.00 6.11
C ALA A 134 -0.41 5.05 7.16
N ILE A 135 -0.46 4.62 8.42
CA ILE A 135 -0.54 5.53 9.57
C ILE A 135 0.80 6.21 9.78
N VAL A 136 0.76 7.53 9.94
CA VAL A 136 1.94 8.37 10.23
C VAL A 136 1.76 9.29 11.45
N SER A 137 0.71 9.07 12.25
CA SER A 137 0.51 9.81 13.50
C SER A 137 1.68 9.63 14.46
N SER A 138 2.13 10.70 15.09
CA SER A 138 3.28 10.69 16.00
C SER A 138 3.02 9.98 17.34
N ASP A 139 1.76 9.85 17.76
CA ASP A 139 1.33 9.16 18.98
C ASP A 139 1.23 7.63 18.80
N ILE A 140 1.38 7.14 17.57
CA ILE A 140 1.46 5.72 17.25
C ILE A 140 2.94 5.40 16.97
N PRO A 141 3.62 4.66 17.86
CA PRO A 141 5.07 4.48 17.80
C PRO A 141 5.55 3.67 16.59
N GLN A 142 4.64 3.12 15.78
CA GLN A 142 4.95 2.30 14.62
C GLN A 142 4.28 2.89 13.38
N LYS A 143 5.03 3.01 12.29
CA LYS A 143 4.46 3.24 10.97
C LYS A 143 3.81 1.93 10.53
N ILE A 144 2.48 1.90 10.52
CA ILE A 144 1.71 0.71 10.17
C ILE A 144 1.17 0.93 8.75
N PRO A 145 1.65 0.18 7.74
CA PRO A 145 0.96 0.10 6.47
C PRO A 145 -0.40 -0.55 6.72
N LEU A 146 -1.48 0.13 6.36
CA LEU A 146 -2.85 -0.36 6.58
C LEU A 146 -3.31 -1.20 5.40
N ILE A 147 -2.97 -0.76 4.19
CA ILE A 147 -3.30 -1.45 2.96
C ILE A 147 -2.29 -1.07 1.88
N SER A 148 -1.97 -2.02 1.01
CA SER A 148 -1.22 -1.79 -0.22
C SER A 148 -1.88 -2.59 -1.33
N VAL A 149 -2.30 -1.91 -2.40
CA VAL A 149 -3.00 -2.54 -3.51
C VAL A 149 -2.26 -2.34 -4.82
N PRO A 150 -2.15 -3.39 -5.65
CA PRO A 150 -1.52 -3.25 -6.95
C PRO A 150 -2.36 -2.35 -7.85
N VAL A 151 -1.69 -1.46 -8.58
CA VAL A 151 -2.34 -0.55 -9.51
C VAL A 151 -1.89 -0.82 -10.95
N ARG A 152 -2.87 -0.98 -11.82
CA ARG A 152 -2.63 -1.09 -13.27
C ARG A 152 -2.41 0.28 -13.92
N MET A 153 -1.78 0.27 -15.08
CA MET A 153 -1.72 1.44 -15.96
C MET A 153 -3.14 1.95 -16.27
N GLY A 154 -3.33 3.27 -16.19
CA GLY A 154 -4.63 3.90 -16.44
C GLY A 154 -5.69 3.69 -15.35
N HIS A 155 -5.34 3.19 -14.16
CA HIS A 155 -6.30 3.10 -13.06
C HIS A 155 -6.80 4.50 -12.65
N ASN A 156 -8.03 4.57 -12.14
CA ASN A 156 -8.58 5.80 -11.56
C ASN A 156 -8.03 5.97 -10.14
N MET A 157 -7.05 6.85 -9.97
CA MET A 157 -6.41 7.14 -8.69
C MET A 157 -7.40 7.62 -7.62
N ALA A 158 -8.32 8.53 -7.97
CA ALA A 158 -9.27 9.08 -7.00
C ALA A 158 -10.21 8.00 -6.47
N HIS A 159 -10.69 7.14 -7.35
CA HIS A 159 -11.52 5.99 -7.00
C HIS A 159 -10.75 4.99 -6.13
N THR A 160 -9.51 4.64 -6.47
CA THR A 160 -8.72 3.71 -5.65
C THR A 160 -8.43 4.27 -4.27
N VAL A 161 -8.10 5.56 -4.15
CA VAL A 161 -7.93 6.22 -2.84
C VAL A 161 -9.24 6.17 -2.03
N ALA A 162 -10.37 6.53 -2.63
CA ALA A 162 -11.67 6.49 -1.96
C ALA A 162 -12.04 5.09 -1.48
N TRP A 163 -11.77 4.06 -2.31
CA TRP A 163 -11.95 2.67 -1.92
C TRP A 163 -11.05 2.29 -0.74
N CYS A 164 -9.75 2.61 -0.77
CA CYS A 164 -8.85 2.35 0.35
C CYS A 164 -9.35 3.01 1.65
N LEU A 165 -9.85 4.24 1.58
CA LEU A 165 -10.43 4.94 2.72
C LEU A 165 -11.66 4.21 3.28
N SER A 166 -12.58 3.76 2.42
CA SER A 166 -13.78 3.02 2.85
C SER A 166 -13.45 1.70 3.57
N VAL A 167 -12.31 1.10 3.23
CA VAL A 167 -11.83 -0.16 3.81
C VAL A 167 -11.09 0.09 5.13
N ILE A 168 -10.44 1.24 5.27
CA ILE A 168 -9.69 1.63 6.47
C ILE A 168 -10.59 2.23 7.55
N GLU A 169 -11.63 2.97 7.15
CA GLU A 169 -12.52 3.70 8.07
C GLU A 169 -13.05 2.84 9.24
N PRO A 170 -13.45 1.57 9.05
CA PRO A 170 -13.88 0.72 10.17
C PRO A 170 -12.77 0.34 11.17
N LEU A 171 -11.50 0.50 10.81
CA LEU A 171 -10.35 0.10 11.64
C LEU A 171 -9.89 1.18 12.63
N ILE A 172 -10.38 2.41 12.46
CA ILE A 172 -9.90 3.61 13.15
C ILE A 172 -11.07 4.41 13.70
N LYS A 173 -10.82 5.33 14.65
CA LYS A 173 -11.88 6.22 15.16
C LYS A 173 -12.24 7.30 14.15
N SER A 174 -11.24 8.01 13.64
CA SER A 174 -11.42 9.05 12.62
C SER A 174 -10.11 9.34 11.88
N ILE A 175 -10.23 10.00 10.73
CA ILE A 175 -9.10 10.51 9.96
C ILE A 175 -8.97 12.00 10.21
N SER A 176 -7.90 12.41 10.89
CA SER A 176 -7.63 13.82 11.20
C SER A 176 -7.04 14.57 10.00
N LEU A 177 -6.23 13.88 9.18
CA LEU A 177 -5.59 14.46 8.01
C LEU A 177 -5.12 13.37 7.04
N LEU A 178 -5.36 13.60 5.75
CA LEU A 178 -4.77 12.84 4.65
C LEU A 178 -3.56 13.57 4.07
N LEU A 179 -2.44 12.87 3.94
CA LEU A 179 -1.20 13.38 3.37
C LEU A 179 -0.93 12.72 2.02
N PHE A 180 -0.63 13.55 1.03
CA PHE A 180 -0.26 13.09 -0.30
C PHE A 180 0.93 13.87 -0.86
N ASP A 181 1.70 13.19 -1.70
CA ASP A 181 2.79 13.78 -2.45
C ASP A 181 2.28 14.57 -3.69
N ARG A 182 3.20 15.03 -4.56
CA ARG A 182 2.83 15.80 -5.76
C ARG A 182 2.19 14.97 -6.86
N GLY A 183 2.47 13.67 -6.91
CA GLY A 183 1.89 12.74 -7.89
C GLY A 183 0.38 12.59 -7.75
N PHE A 184 -0.15 12.88 -6.56
CA PHE A 184 -1.59 12.87 -6.28
C PHE A 184 -2.30 14.19 -6.58
N TYR A 185 -1.61 15.22 -7.06
CA TYR A 185 -2.24 16.50 -7.37
C TYR A 185 -3.16 16.40 -8.60
N SER A 186 -4.40 15.98 -8.38
CA SER A 186 -5.43 15.89 -9.40
C SER A 186 -6.74 16.51 -8.94
N LYS A 187 -7.43 17.19 -9.87
CA LYS A 187 -8.75 17.80 -9.63
C LYS A 187 -9.77 16.75 -9.17
N GLU A 188 -9.74 15.55 -9.75
CA GLU A 188 -10.67 14.48 -9.41
C GLU A 188 -10.48 13.99 -7.97
N LEU A 189 -9.23 13.79 -7.53
CA LEU A 189 -8.96 13.41 -6.15
C LEU A 189 -9.40 14.52 -5.19
N MET A 190 -9.01 15.77 -5.44
CA MET A 190 -9.38 16.90 -4.59
C MET A 190 -10.90 17.06 -4.45
N LEU A 191 -11.65 16.91 -5.55
CA LEU A 191 -13.12 16.94 -5.52
C LEU A 191 -13.70 15.75 -4.76
N THR A 192 -13.12 14.56 -4.93
CA THR A 192 -13.55 13.34 -4.22
C THR A 192 -13.37 13.50 -2.71
N LEU A 193 -12.17 13.90 -2.27
CA LEU A 193 -11.83 14.14 -0.86
C LEU A 193 -12.70 15.24 -0.23
N SER A 194 -12.96 16.32 -0.99
CA SER A 194 -13.84 17.40 -0.53
C SER A 194 -15.29 16.95 -0.35
N LYS A 195 -15.81 16.07 -1.22
CA LYS A 195 -17.18 15.53 -1.12
C LYS A 195 -17.36 14.62 0.09
N ILE A 196 -16.34 13.84 0.42
CA ILE A 196 -16.33 12.93 1.58
C ILE A 196 -15.86 13.62 2.88
N ASN A 197 -15.65 14.95 2.84
CA ASN A 197 -15.27 15.79 3.99
C ASN A 197 -13.99 15.37 4.73
N TYR A 198 -13.02 14.73 4.06
CA TYR A 198 -11.74 14.46 4.68
C TYR A 198 -10.79 15.65 4.56
N PRO A 199 -10.19 16.14 5.66
CA PRO A 199 -9.11 17.11 5.60
C PRO A 199 -7.90 16.51 4.87
N TYR A 200 -7.29 17.27 3.96
CA TYR A 200 -6.13 16.79 3.21
C TYR A 200 -5.06 17.85 2.97
N LEU A 201 -3.83 17.38 2.81
CA LEU A 201 -2.68 18.13 2.34
C LEU A 201 -2.07 17.40 1.13
N ILE A 202 -2.04 18.07 -0.01
CA ILE A 202 -1.42 17.57 -1.24
C ILE A 202 -0.37 18.58 -1.68
N PHE A 203 0.85 18.13 -1.94
CA PHE A 203 1.88 19.03 -2.46
C PHE A 203 1.56 19.47 -3.90
N VAL A 204 1.66 20.78 -4.15
CA VAL A 204 1.42 21.34 -5.49
C VAL A 204 2.60 21.02 -6.43
N PRO A 205 2.35 20.70 -7.72
CA PRO A 205 3.38 20.51 -8.73
C PRO A 205 4.25 21.75 -8.90
N LYS A 206 5.55 21.54 -9.09
CA LYS A 206 6.53 22.61 -9.26
C LYS A 206 6.50 23.18 -10.69
N ASN A 207 5.44 23.89 -11.06
CA ASN A 207 5.38 24.61 -12.34
C ASN A 207 5.96 26.05 -12.22
N SER A 208 6.30 26.66 -13.37
CA SER A 208 6.92 28.00 -13.42
C SER A 208 6.08 29.07 -12.74
N LYS A 209 4.75 28.99 -12.86
CA LYS A 209 3.81 29.92 -12.23
C LYS A 209 3.85 29.83 -10.70
N ILE A 210 3.72 28.63 -10.14
CA ILE A 210 3.79 28.38 -8.69
C ILE A 210 5.16 28.78 -8.16
N ARG A 211 6.25 28.50 -8.88
CA ARG A 211 7.60 28.94 -8.48
C ARG A 211 7.72 30.46 -8.42
N LYS A 212 7.17 31.17 -9.41
CA LYS A 212 7.16 32.63 -9.44
C LYS A 212 6.35 33.18 -8.28
N GLU A 213 5.14 32.66 -8.06
CA GLU A 213 4.29 33.07 -6.94
C GLU A 213 4.97 32.82 -5.58
N LEU A 214 5.65 31.67 -5.39
CA LEU A 214 6.39 31.38 -4.16
C LEU A 214 7.65 32.25 -3.97
N ALA A 215 8.30 32.67 -5.07
CA ALA A 215 9.48 33.53 -5.01
C ALA A 215 9.14 34.98 -4.69
N GLU A 216 7.93 35.40 -5.04
CA GLU A 216 7.39 36.73 -4.71
C GLU A 216 6.83 36.80 -3.28
N MET A 217 6.72 35.67 -2.58
CA MET A 217 6.22 35.61 -1.21
C MET A 217 7.31 35.95 -0.19
N GLU A 218 6.96 36.76 0.82
CA GLU A 218 7.84 37.01 1.96
C GLU A 218 8.00 35.77 2.85
N LYS A 219 9.09 35.73 3.63
CA LYS A 219 9.35 34.62 4.56
C LYS A 219 8.20 34.53 5.59
N ASN A 220 7.55 33.38 5.65
CA ASN A 220 6.36 33.07 6.46
C ASN A 220 5.03 33.67 5.97
N GLU A 221 4.99 34.29 4.78
CA GLU A 221 3.73 34.71 4.17
C GLU A 221 2.84 33.50 3.87
N LYS A 222 1.53 33.63 4.13
CA LYS A 222 0.52 32.61 3.83
C LYS A 222 -0.46 33.16 2.81
N LYS A 223 -0.54 32.52 1.65
CA LYS A 223 -1.47 32.90 0.58
C LYS A 223 -2.52 31.81 0.39
N THR A 224 -3.79 32.19 0.42
CA THR A 224 -4.91 31.28 0.13
C THR A 224 -5.42 31.52 -1.27
N VAL A 225 -5.33 30.52 -2.14
CA VAL A 225 -5.89 30.58 -3.50
C VAL A 225 -7.13 29.69 -3.55
N LYS A 226 -8.29 30.30 -3.82
CA LYS A 226 -9.54 29.55 -4.01
C LYS A 226 -9.62 29.07 -5.45
N HIS A 227 -9.42 27.77 -5.66
CA HIS A 227 -9.64 27.15 -6.96
C HIS A 227 -11.13 26.81 -7.14
N LYS A 228 -11.77 27.38 -8.18
CA LYS A 228 -13.10 26.97 -8.63
C LYS A 228 -12.94 25.98 -9.78
N PHE A 229 -13.13 24.70 -9.50
CA PHE A 229 -13.09 23.66 -10.52
C PHE A 229 -14.50 23.46 -11.12
N LYS A 230 -14.69 23.74 -12.41
CA LYS A 230 -15.90 23.32 -13.14
C LYS A 230 -15.69 21.90 -13.66
N LEU A 231 -16.56 20.94 -13.34
CA LEU A 231 -16.54 19.63 -13.99
C LEU A 231 -16.90 19.81 -15.48
N ASN A 232 -16.10 19.25 -16.38
CA ASN A 232 -16.57 19.01 -17.73
C ASN A 232 -17.43 17.75 -17.60
N ILE A 233 -18.73 17.95 -17.55
CA ILE A 233 -19.70 16.85 -17.68
C ILE A 233 -19.96 16.81 -19.18
N ASP A 234 -19.31 15.87 -19.87
CA ASP A 234 -19.77 15.38 -21.16
C ASP A 234 -20.55 14.08 -20.91
#